data_AF-A0A8X6V5U6-F1
#
_entry.id   AF-A0A8X6V5U6-F1
#
_cell.length_a   1.000
_cell.length_b   1.000
_cell.length_c   1.000
_cell.angle_alpha   90.00
_cell.angle_beta   90.00
_cell.angle_gamma   90.00
#
_symmetry.space_group_name_H-M   'P 1'
#
loop_
_entity.id
_entity.type
_entity.pdbx_description
1 polymer ?
#
loop_
_entity_poly.entity_id
_entity_poly.type
_entity_poly.pdbx_seq_one_letter_code
_entity_poly.pdbx_strand_id
1 'polypeptide(L)'
;MVRYVLYTFIGVKCIIIDEVSMIGCDVLHKINLLLQEITGVHEQPFGNLNIIFCGDLHQLPPANASPVYKGPRNSICGPVLWQSLDYYPLEQVMRQRDSTFSEILTKIGNGERLGTEQIALIESRFRSRAWCEVNVPATVRLFHRNHDVDAYNNNAFIPEFENIADDKMIGYNTLTEVATARRNLHKMSVVESGGLPYSLNLAVGYPYMITMNLDVEDGLVNGAIGTLKYIEYLTEGEQVTIYGTTEDVEPQPSTSTRIRKRVRLWLEFPNPSMGQLCRVKVKPHVMCKRDVLDLKWTPIVTRAANIPQWEY
;
A
#
# COMPACT_ATOMS: atom_id res chain seq x y z
N MET A 1 14.05 15.06 12.53
CA MET A 1 12.66 14.94 12.01
C MET A 1 12.00 16.31 11.90
N VAL A 2 11.93 17.12 12.98
CA VAL A 2 11.30 18.46 13.00
C VAL A 2 11.78 19.41 11.88
N ARG A 3 13.10 19.52 11.65
CA ARG A 3 13.64 20.34 10.55
C ARG A 3 13.14 19.94 9.17
N TYR A 4 13.04 18.64 8.89
CA TYR A 4 12.60 18.15 7.57
C TYR A 4 11.14 18.50 7.33
N VAL A 5 10.28 18.33 8.34
CA VAL A 5 8.87 18.71 8.27
C VAL A 5 8.73 20.22 8.04
N LEU A 6 9.47 21.06 8.78
CA LEU A 6 9.46 22.51 8.54
C LEU A 6 9.79 22.84 7.08
N TYR A 7 10.87 22.28 6.52
CA TYR A 7 11.26 22.52 5.13
C TYR A 7 10.20 22.07 4.11
N THR A 8 9.55 20.93 4.33
CA THR A 8 8.48 20.44 3.43
C THR A 8 7.26 21.36 3.42
N PHE A 9 6.97 22.03 4.54
CA PHE A 9 5.81 22.92 4.66
C PHE A 9 6.11 24.38 4.29
N ILE A 10 7.38 24.73 3.98
CA ILE A 10 7.72 26.08 3.50
C ILE A 10 7.02 26.32 2.15
N GLY A 11 6.18 27.36 2.11
CA GLY A 11 5.46 27.78 0.91
C GLY A 11 4.14 27.04 0.67
N VAL A 12 3.77 26.07 1.52
CA VAL A 12 2.46 25.42 1.46
C VAL A 12 1.38 26.41 1.89
N LYS A 13 0.35 26.58 1.06
CA LYS A 13 -0.80 27.46 1.32
C LYS A 13 -2.11 26.71 1.55
N CYS A 14 -2.17 25.47 1.05
CA CYS A 14 -3.35 24.62 1.11
C CYS A 14 -2.94 23.17 1.30
N ILE A 15 -3.69 22.45 2.13
CA ILE A 15 -3.53 21.02 2.38
C ILE A 15 -4.85 20.35 2.01
N ILE A 16 -4.77 19.28 1.21
CA ILE A 16 -5.93 18.45 0.86
C ILE A 16 -5.78 17.11 1.57
N ILE A 17 -6.82 16.68 2.27
CA ILE A 17 -6.87 15.43 3.00
C ILE A 17 -8.05 14.64 2.46
N ASP A 18 -7.75 13.58 1.72
CA ASP A 18 -8.76 12.66 1.19
C ASP A 18 -9.07 11.54 2.20
N GLU A 19 -10.23 10.90 2.03
CA GLU A 19 -10.77 9.85 2.91
C GLU A 19 -10.79 10.20 4.41
N VAL A 20 -11.31 11.39 4.72
CA VAL A 20 -11.40 11.92 6.10
C VAL A 20 -12.18 11.01 7.06
N SER A 21 -13.05 10.14 6.55
CA SER A 21 -13.81 9.15 7.33
C SER A 21 -12.93 8.15 8.08
N MET A 22 -11.75 7.86 7.55
CA MET A 22 -10.78 6.94 8.17
C MET A 22 -9.84 7.65 9.17
N ILE A 23 -9.98 8.97 9.37
CA ILE A 23 -9.16 9.73 10.30
C ILE A 23 -9.79 9.73 11.69
N GLY A 24 -8.99 9.43 12.71
CA GLY A 24 -9.40 9.56 14.09
C GLY A 24 -9.36 11.02 14.58
N CYS A 25 -10.26 11.39 15.49
CA CYS A 25 -10.27 12.71 16.13
C CYS A 25 -8.91 13.07 16.75
N ASP A 26 -8.21 12.10 17.35
CA ASP A 26 -6.89 12.33 17.96
C ASP A 26 -5.83 12.70 16.92
N VAL A 27 -5.89 12.08 15.74
CA VAL A 27 -4.97 12.37 14.63
C VAL A 27 -5.25 13.75 14.07
N LEU A 28 -6.53 14.09 13.86
CA LEU A 28 -6.93 15.42 13.42
C LEU A 28 -6.46 16.52 14.38
N HIS A 29 -6.58 16.29 15.69
CA HIS A 29 -6.09 17.21 16.71
C HIS A 29 -4.57 17.34 16.69
N LYS A 30 -3.83 16.23 16.55
CA LYS A 30 -2.37 16.27 16.39
C LYS A 30 -1.94 17.03 15.14
N ILE A 31 -2.63 16.84 14.02
CA ILE A 31 -2.39 17.61 12.78
C ILE A 31 -2.58 19.11 13.05
N ASN A 32 -3.66 19.50 13.72
CA ASN A 32 -3.90 20.90 14.08
C ASN A 32 -2.73 21.48 14.89
N LEU A 33 -2.32 20.82 15.98
CA LEU A 33 -1.22 21.28 16.83
C LEU A 33 0.11 21.37 16.06
N LEU A 34 0.42 20.37 15.23
CA LEU A 34 1.64 20.37 14.42
C LEU A 34 1.66 21.53 13.42
N LEU A 35 0.54 21.81 12.75
CA LEU A 35 0.47 22.93 11.80
C LEU A 35 0.56 24.29 12.50
N GLN A 36 -0.03 24.43 13.69
CA GLN A 36 0.14 25.62 14.52
C GLN A 36 1.61 25.84 14.92
N GLU A 37 2.32 24.78 15.28
CA GLU A 37 3.75 24.84 15.60
C GLU A 37 4.61 25.18 14.37
N ILE A 38 4.31 24.59 13.21
CA ILE A 38 5.03 24.83 11.95
C ILE A 38 4.86 26.27 11.47
N THR A 39 3.66 26.82 11.57
CA THR A 39 3.33 28.17 11.10
C THR A 39 3.66 29.26 12.12
N GLY A 40 3.83 28.90 13.39
CA GLY A 40 3.99 29.84 14.51
C GLY A 40 2.68 30.55 14.90
N VAL A 41 1.54 30.12 14.35
CA VAL A 41 0.21 30.72 14.63
C VAL A 41 -0.60 29.76 15.48
N HIS A 42 -0.60 29.96 16.80
CA HIS A 42 -1.25 29.05 17.75
C HIS A 42 -2.73 29.31 17.98
N GLU A 43 -3.20 30.53 17.70
CA GLU A 43 -4.57 30.95 18.00
C GLU A 43 -5.60 30.56 16.92
N GLN A 44 -5.13 30.24 15.71
CA GLN A 44 -5.97 29.90 14.58
C GLN A 44 -6.00 28.38 14.35
N PRO A 45 -7.16 27.82 13.93
CA PRO A 45 -7.21 26.41 13.54
C PRO A 45 -6.20 26.16 12.40
N PHE A 46 -5.49 25.04 12.52
CA PHE A 46 -4.48 24.57 11.58
C PHE A 46 -3.37 25.58 11.23
N GLY A 47 -3.10 26.54 12.12
CA GLY A 47 -2.05 27.53 11.87
C GLY A 47 -2.39 28.52 10.75
N ASN A 48 -3.67 28.79 10.51
CA ASN A 48 -4.16 29.66 9.42
C ASN A 48 -3.83 29.14 8.01
N LEU A 49 -3.65 27.82 7.86
CA LEU A 49 -3.54 27.16 6.57
C LEU A 49 -4.92 26.74 6.06
N ASN A 50 -5.14 26.86 4.75
CA ASN A 50 -6.38 26.39 4.13
C ASN A 50 -6.37 24.86 4.08
N ILE A 51 -7.33 24.22 4.75
CA ILE A 51 -7.49 22.76 4.67
C ILE A 51 -8.77 22.41 3.94
N ILE A 52 -8.66 21.49 3.00
CA ILE A 52 -9.78 20.88 2.29
C ILE A 52 -9.83 19.41 2.70
N PHE A 53 -10.91 19.03 3.38
CA PHE A 53 -11.20 17.64 3.67
C PHE A 53 -12.12 17.07 2.59
N CYS A 54 -11.76 15.91 2.05
CA CYS A 54 -12.56 15.13 1.13
C CYS A 54 -12.80 13.74 1.71
N GLY A 55 -13.94 13.14 1.40
CA GLY A 55 -14.29 11.80 1.85
C GLY A 55 -15.77 11.68 2.19
N ASP A 56 -16.18 10.46 2.53
CA ASP A 56 -17.57 10.12 2.81
C ASP A 56 -17.65 9.46 4.19
N LEU A 57 -18.33 10.14 5.11
CA LEU A 57 -18.48 9.69 6.50
C LEU A 57 -19.40 8.47 6.66
N HIS A 58 -20.16 8.10 5.62
CA HIS A 58 -20.97 6.87 5.60
C HIS A 58 -20.16 5.63 5.22
N GLN A 59 -18.90 5.79 4.78
CA GLN A 59 -18.02 4.67 4.47
C GLN A 59 -17.37 4.10 5.74
N LEU A 60 -16.13 3.63 5.64
CA LEU A 60 -15.45 2.97 6.75
C LEU A 60 -15.05 4.00 7.83
N PRO A 61 -15.40 3.75 9.10
CA PRO A 61 -14.94 4.58 10.22
C PRO A 61 -13.44 4.35 10.48
N PRO A 62 -12.78 5.20 11.28
CA PRO A 62 -11.37 5.03 11.57
C PRO A 62 -11.14 3.74 12.37
N ALA A 63 -10.06 3.02 12.04
CA ALA A 63 -9.71 1.78 12.73
C ALA A 63 -9.29 2.05 14.17
N ASN A 64 -9.97 1.44 15.15
CA ASN A 64 -9.67 1.56 16.59
C ASN A 64 -9.60 2.99 17.14
N ALA A 65 -10.23 3.98 16.49
CA ALA A 65 -10.26 5.37 16.95
C ALA A 65 -11.68 5.94 16.96
N SER A 66 -11.84 7.12 17.58
CA SER A 66 -13.10 7.88 17.49
C SER A 66 -13.16 8.65 16.16
N PRO A 67 -14.27 8.61 15.41
CA PRO A 67 -14.49 9.43 14.22
C PRO A 67 -14.28 10.93 14.49
N VAL A 68 -13.86 11.68 13.47
CA VAL A 68 -13.59 13.13 13.55
C VAL A 68 -14.75 13.98 14.10
N TYR A 69 -15.99 13.56 13.86
CA TYR A 69 -17.20 14.25 14.32
C TYR A 69 -17.62 13.88 15.76
N LYS A 70 -16.90 12.96 16.41
CA LYS A 70 -17.08 12.61 17.83
C LYS A 70 -15.90 13.12 18.64
N GLY A 71 -16.15 13.52 19.89
CA GLY A 71 -15.08 13.92 20.79
C GLY A 71 -14.12 12.76 21.12
N PRO A 72 -12.89 13.05 21.56
CA PRO A 72 -11.99 12.04 22.12
C PRO A 72 -12.70 11.28 23.24
N ARG A 73 -12.48 9.96 23.35
CA ARG A 73 -13.14 9.12 24.38
C ARG A 73 -12.92 9.62 25.82
N ASN A 74 -11.86 10.42 26.04
CA ASN A 74 -11.42 10.91 27.34
C ASN A 74 -11.43 12.45 27.47
N SER A 75 -12.10 13.20 26.57
CA SER A 75 -12.16 14.66 26.62
C SER A 75 -13.56 15.17 26.97
N ILE A 76 -13.62 16.12 27.91
CA ILE A 76 -14.84 16.86 28.30
C ILE A 76 -15.17 17.95 27.26
N CYS A 77 -14.18 18.38 26.47
CA CYS A 77 -14.38 19.27 25.33
C CYS A 77 -14.73 18.45 24.08
N GLY A 78 -15.86 18.78 23.45
CA GLY A 78 -16.29 18.17 22.19
C GLY A 78 -15.36 18.49 21.01
N PRO A 79 -15.66 17.97 19.81
CA PRO A 79 -14.85 18.20 18.60
C PRO A 79 -15.10 19.60 18.03
N VAL A 80 -14.68 20.65 18.76
CA VAL A 80 -14.82 22.06 18.36
C VAL A 80 -14.20 22.31 16.98
N LEU A 81 -13.09 21.62 16.68
CA LEU A 81 -12.36 21.76 15.42
C LEU A 81 -13.14 21.25 14.20
N TRP A 82 -13.95 20.19 14.36
CA TRP A 82 -14.77 19.68 13.25
C TRP A 82 -15.97 20.59 13.00
N GLN A 83 -16.53 21.17 14.06
CA GLN A 83 -17.67 22.08 13.98
C GLN A 83 -17.32 23.44 13.36
N SER A 84 -16.03 23.82 13.33
CA SER A 84 -15.58 25.06 12.69
C SER A 84 -15.39 24.95 11.17
N LEU A 85 -15.62 23.78 10.58
CA LEU A 85 -15.43 23.56 9.14
C LEU A 85 -16.71 23.85 8.35
N ASP A 86 -16.55 24.49 7.19
CA ASP A 86 -17.61 24.62 6.21
C ASP A 86 -17.86 23.28 5.49
N TYR A 87 -19.12 22.92 5.32
CA TYR A 87 -19.54 21.69 4.68
C TYR A 87 -20.15 21.96 3.31
N TYR A 88 -19.59 21.33 2.27
CA TYR A 88 -20.06 21.43 0.89
C TYR A 88 -20.41 20.03 0.36
N PRO A 89 -21.71 19.66 0.30
CA PRO A 89 -22.10 18.34 -0.21
C PRO A 89 -21.95 18.28 -1.74
N LEU A 90 -21.49 17.13 -2.25
CA LEU A 90 -21.53 16.81 -3.67
C LEU A 90 -22.77 15.94 -3.95
N GLU A 91 -23.69 16.45 -4.75
CA GLU A 91 -24.97 15.78 -5.01
C GLU A 91 -24.94 14.87 -6.24
N GLN A 92 -24.06 15.14 -7.21
CA GLN A 92 -24.04 14.42 -8.48
C GLN A 92 -23.11 13.21 -8.45
N VAL A 93 -23.68 12.02 -8.58
CA VAL A 93 -22.93 10.77 -8.73
C VAL A 93 -22.38 10.65 -10.16
N MET A 94 -21.05 10.66 -10.29
CA MET A 94 -20.36 10.58 -11.59
C MET A 94 -19.81 9.19 -11.93
N ARG A 95 -19.71 8.30 -10.94
CA ARG A 95 -19.00 7.01 -11.08
C ARG A 95 -19.85 5.95 -11.79
N GLN A 96 -21.15 5.90 -11.50
CA GLN A 96 -22.07 4.93 -12.09
C GLN A 96 -22.89 5.58 -13.22
N ARG A 97 -22.95 4.93 -14.39
CA ARG A 97 -23.82 5.37 -15.51
C ARG A 97 -25.26 4.87 -15.38
N ASP A 98 -25.45 3.79 -14.62
CA ASP A 98 -26.76 3.17 -14.41
C ASP A 98 -27.45 3.82 -13.21
N SER A 99 -28.56 4.54 -13.48
CA SER A 99 -29.34 5.24 -12.48
C SER A 99 -29.92 4.29 -11.43
N THR A 100 -30.42 3.12 -11.86
CA THR A 100 -31.03 2.13 -10.96
C THR A 100 -30.01 1.59 -9.97
N PHE A 101 -28.80 1.29 -10.46
CA PHE A 101 -27.73 0.82 -9.58
C PHE A 101 -27.21 1.92 -8.65
N SER A 102 -27.12 3.16 -9.13
CA SER A 102 -26.74 4.31 -8.30
C SER A 102 -27.71 4.52 -7.15
N GLU A 103 -29.03 4.48 -7.40
CA GLU A 103 -30.06 4.61 -6.37
C GLU A 103 -29.94 3.54 -5.29
N ILE A 104 -29.68 2.29 -5.68
CA ILE A 104 -29.48 1.18 -4.74
C ILE A 104 -28.27 1.42 -3.85
N LEU A 105 -27.14 1.86 -4.43
CA LEU A 105 -25.93 2.16 -3.66
C LEU A 105 -26.13 3.33 -2.70
N THR A 106 -26.84 4.38 -3.12
CA THR A 106 -27.19 5.52 -2.23
C THR A 106 -28.05 5.05 -1.06
N LYS A 107 -29.06 4.21 -1.29
CA LYS A 107 -29.88 3.63 -0.22
C LYS A 107 -29.05 2.80 0.77
N ILE A 108 -28.14 1.96 0.26
CA ILE A 108 -27.24 1.17 1.10
C ILE A 108 -26.35 2.09 1.95
N GLY A 109 -25.78 3.14 1.36
CA GLY A 109 -24.95 4.11 2.07
C GLY A 109 -25.71 4.86 3.17
N ASN A 110 -26.97 5.21 2.92
CA ASN A 110 -27.84 5.86 3.90
C ASN A 110 -28.40 4.91 4.98
N GLY A 111 -28.20 3.59 4.84
CA GLY A 111 -28.81 2.59 5.70
C GLY A 111 -30.32 2.43 5.51
N GLU A 112 -30.84 2.81 4.35
CA GLU A 112 -32.25 2.67 3.99
C GLU A 112 -32.60 1.22 3.60
N ARG A 113 -33.84 0.81 3.86
CA ARG A 113 -34.31 -0.52 3.45
C ARG A 113 -34.49 -0.59 1.94
N LEU A 114 -33.92 -1.62 1.34
CA LEU A 114 -34.09 -1.93 -0.08
C LEU A 114 -35.46 -2.58 -0.35
N GLY A 115 -36.05 -2.24 -1.50
CA GLY A 115 -37.24 -2.92 -2.01
C GLY A 115 -36.92 -4.33 -2.52
N THR A 116 -37.95 -5.15 -2.70
CA THR A 116 -37.81 -6.54 -3.19
C THR A 116 -37.13 -6.63 -4.56
N GLU A 117 -37.47 -5.74 -5.50
CA GLU A 117 -36.86 -5.68 -6.83
C GLU A 117 -35.37 -5.28 -6.77
N GLN A 118 -35.03 -4.36 -5.87
CA GLN A 118 -33.65 -3.91 -5.67
C GLN A 118 -32.78 -5.02 -5.07
N ILE A 119 -33.34 -5.78 -4.11
CA ILE A 119 -32.69 -6.96 -3.55
C ILE A 119 -32.49 -8.01 -4.65
N ALA A 120 -33.52 -8.31 -5.44
CA ALA A 120 -33.42 -9.26 -6.54
C ALA A 120 -32.35 -8.85 -7.56
N LEU A 121 -32.18 -7.55 -7.82
CA LEU A 121 -31.11 -7.05 -8.69
C LEU A 121 -29.73 -7.32 -8.12
N ILE A 122 -29.51 -7.11 -6.81
CA ILE A 122 -28.22 -7.41 -6.15
C ILE A 122 -27.96 -8.92 -6.17
N GLU A 123 -28.95 -9.71 -5.78
CA GLU A 123 -28.86 -11.18 -5.74
C GLU A 123 -28.64 -11.77 -7.13
N SER A 124 -29.15 -11.14 -8.19
CA SER A 124 -28.87 -11.54 -9.58
C SER A 124 -27.38 -11.51 -9.94
N ARG A 125 -26.55 -10.81 -9.16
CA ARG A 125 -25.09 -10.73 -9.31
C ARG A 125 -24.33 -11.69 -8.40
N PHE A 126 -25.02 -12.46 -7.56
CA PHE A 126 -24.36 -13.50 -6.79
C PHE A 126 -23.90 -14.61 -7.74
N ARG A 127 -22.61 -14.92 -7.67
CA ARG A 127 -21.95 -15.91 -8.51
C ARG A 127 -21.18 -16.85 -7.61
N SER A 128 -21.17 -18.13 -7.98
CA SER A 128 -20.38 -19.13 -7.27
C SER A 128 -18.89 -18.87 -7.46
N ARG A 129 -18.07 -19.33 -6.50
CA ARG A 129 -16.60 -19.24 -6.60
C ARG A 129 -16.08 -19.84 -7.92
N ALA A 130 -16.56 -21.04 -8.27
CA ALA A 130 -16.16 -21.72 -9.51
C ALA A 130 -16.51 -20.91 -10.77
N TRP A 131 -17.66 -20.22 -10.78
CA TRP A 131 -18.01 -19.34 -11.89
C TRP A 131 -17.05 -18.16 -12.00
N CYS A 132 -16.68 -17.54 -10.87
CA CYS A 132 -15.77 -16.41 -10.83
C CYS A 132 -14.34 -16.76 -11.28
N GLU A 133 -13.86 -17.96 -10.94
CA GLU A 133 -12.54 -18.46 -11.36
C GLU A 133 -12.45 -18.62 -12.89
N VAL A 134 -13.54 -19.04 -13.53
CA VAL A 134 -13.58 -19.22 -15.00
C VAL A 134 -13.82 -17.90 -15.74
N ASN A 135 -14.76 -17.08 -15.27
CA ASN A 135 -15.24 -15.93 -16.05
C ASN A 135 -14.51 -14.63 -15.74
N VAL A 136 -13.96 -14.49 -14.52
CA VAL A 136 -13.31 -13.25 -14.06
C VAL A 136 -12.04 -13.55 -13.26
N PRO A 137 -11.08 -14.30 -13.80
CA PRO A 137 -9.89 -14.75 -13.04
C PRO A 137 -8.98 -13.60 -12.58
N ALA A 138 -8.85 -12.55 -13.39
CA ALA A 138 -7.92 -11.44 -13.15
C ALA A 138 -8.51 -10.28 -12.33
N THR A 139 -9.73 -10.42 -11.80
CA THR A 139 -10.43 -9.34 -11.10
C THR A 139 -10.03 -9.28 -9.63
N VAL A 140 -9.78 -8.07 -9.13
CA VAL A 140 -9.52 -7.80 -7.71
C VAL A 140 -10.69 -8.31 -6.85
N ARG A 141 -10.35 -9.06 -5.79
CA ARG A 141 -11.31 -9.55 -4.81
C ARG A 141 -11.22 -8.73 -3.54
N LEU A 142 -12.38 -8.36 -3.00
CA LEU A 142 -12.49 -7.65 -1.72
C LEU A 142 -13.01 -8.63 -0.67
N PHE A 143 -12.35 -8.68 0.48
CA PHE A 143 -12.73 -9.51 1.62
C PHE A 143 -12.85 -8.65 2.88
N HIS A 144 -13.58 -9.16 3.87
CA HIS A 144 -13.77 -8.46 5.14
C HIS A 144 -12.54 -8.54 6.06
N ARG A 145 -11.77 -9.64 6.03
CA ARG A 145 -10.62 -9.87 6.92
C ARG A 145 -9.34 -10.06 6.13
N ASN A 146 -8.24 -9.52 6.65
CA ASN A 146 -6.91 -9.71 6.06
C ASN A 146 -6.53 -11.19 5.93
N HIS A 147 -6.91 -12.02 6.92
CA HIS A 147 -6.67 -13.46 6.85
C HIS A 147 -7.30 -14.12 5.61
N ASP A 148 -8.49 -13.69 5.22
CA ASP A 148 -9.17 -14.24 4.04
C ASP A 148 -8.51 -13.75 2.74
N VAL A 149 -8.01 -12.50 2.74
CA VAL A 149 -7.19 -11.94 1.65
C VAL A 149 -5.91 -12.76 1.48
N ASP A 150 -5.18 -12.99 2.57
CA ASP A 150 -3.94 -13.75 2.58
C ASP A 150 -4.16 -15.19 2.13
N ALA A 151 -5.22 -15.84 2.64
CA ALA A 151 -5.59 -17.19 2.24
C ALA A 151 -5.95 -17.27 0.75
N TYR A 152 -6.66 -16.27 0.20
CA TYR A 152 -6.96 -16.23 -1.23
C TYR A 152 -5.69 -16.03 -2.06
N ASN A 153 -4.87 -15.05 -1.72
CA ASN A 153 -3.65 -14.70 -2.47
C ASN A 153 -2.62 -15.83 -2.44
N ASN A 154 -2.43 -16.50 -1.30
CA ASN A 154 -1.51 -17.63 -1.17
C ASN A 154 -1.94 -18.86 -1.99
N ASN A 155 -3.24 -19.00 -2.27
CA ASN A 155 -3.77 -20.08 -3.09
C ASN A 155 -3.96 -19.69 -4.57
N ALA A 156 -3.81 -18.40 -4.91
CA ALA A 156 -4.08 -17.88 -6.25
C ALA A 156 -3.02 -18.31 -7.28
N PHE A 157 -1.80 -18.60 -6.81
CA PHE A 157 -0.69 -19.05 -7.65
C PHE A 157 0.26 -19.95 -6.87
N ILE A 158 0.99 -20.78 -7.61
CA ILE A 158 2.12 -21.53 -7.08
C ILE A 158 3.35 -20.60 -7.17
N PRO A 159 4.06 -20.34 -6.07
CA PRO A 159 5.21 -19.43 -6.08
C PRO A 159 6.31 -19.98 -7.00
N GLU A 160 6.70 -19.20 -8.00
CA GLU A 160 7.88 -19.49 -8.84
C GLU A 160 9.17 -19.07 -8.11
N PHE A 161 9.07 -18.05 -7.26
CA PHE A 161 10.18 -17.52 -6.51
C PHE A 161 9.73 -17.00 -5.14
N GLU A 162 10.46 -17.38 -4.09
CA GLU A 162 10.28 -16.83 -2.75
C GLU A 162 11.41 -15.83 -2.46
N ASN A 163 11.05 -14.57 -2.23
CA ASN A 163 12.00 -13.55 -1.78
C ASN A 163 11.95 -13.46 -0.24
N ILE A 164 13.05 -13.83 0.41
CA ILE A 164 13.19 -13.77 1.86
C ILE A 164 13.98 -12.51 2.24
N ALA A 165 13.48 -11.76 3.22
CA ALA A 165 14.12 -10.56 3.72
C ALA A 165 15.48 -10.84 4.38
N ASP A 166 16.46 -9.98 4.09
CA ASP A 166 17.79 -10.03 4.70
C ASP A 166 17.85 -9.17 5.97
N ASP A 167 17.98 -9.82 7.13
CA ASP A 167 18.04 -9.13 8.42
C ASP A 167 19.45 -8.66 8.78
N LYS A 168 19.60 -7.37 9.09
CA LYS A 168 20.84 -6.81 9.65
C LYS A 168 20.58 -6.21 11.04
N MET A 169 21.11 -6.88 12.06
CA MET A 169 21.02 -6.43 13.46
C MET A 169 22.26 -5.63 13.84
N ILE A 170 22.08 -4.45 14.43
CA ILE A 170 23.15 -3.53 14.83
C ILE A 170 22.87 -3.09 16.28
N GLY A 171 23.92 -2.92 17.10
CA GLY A 171 23.79 -2.37 18.46
C GLY A 171 23.62 -3.39 19.59
N TYR A 172 23.79 -4.69 19.31
CA TYR A 172 23.74 -5.75 20.31
C TYR A 172 25.15 -6.22 20.69
N ASN A 173 25.36 -6.50 21.98
CA ASN A 173 26.66 -6.89 22.51
C ASN A 173 26.82 -8.42 22.57
N THR A 174 25.70 -9.14 22.70
CA THR A 174 25.72 -10.60 22.89
C THR A 174 24.97 -11.33 21.76
N LEU A 175 25.46 -12.51 21.37
CA LEU A 175 24.79 -13.36 20.36
C LEU A 175 23.37 -13.81 20.78
N THR A 176 23.12 -13.95 22.09
CA THR A 176 21.81 -14.28 22.66
C THR A 176 20.80 -13.14 22.50
N GLU A 177 21.24 -11.89 22.64
CA GLU A 177 20.41 -10.70 22.40
C GLU A 177 20.02 -10.62 20.92
N VAL A 178 20.98 -10.85 20.01
CA VAL A 178 20.72 -10.88 18.56
C VAL A 178 19.72 -11.98 18.20
N ALA A 179 19.87 -13.19 18.76
CA ALA A 179 18.94 -14.29 18.52
C ALA A 179 17.52 -13.98 19.02
N THR A 180 17.41 -13.32 20.18
CA THR A 180 16.13 -12.92 20.76
C THR A 180 15.46 -11.84 19.94
N ALA A 181 16.21 -10.81 19.54
CA ALA A 181 15.72 -9.73 18.71
C ALA A 181 15.30 -10.24 17.32
N ARG A 182 16.04 -11.17 16.71
CA ARG A 182 15.64 -11.83 15.45
C ARG A 182 14.33 -12.61 15.60
N ARG A 183 14.18 -13.38 16.68
CA ARG A 183 12.94 -14.11 16.94
C ARG A 183 11.75 -13.16 17.12
N ASN A 184 11.95 -12.01 17.74
CA ASN A 184 10.91 -11.00 17.88
C ASN A 184 10.57 -10.37 16.53
N LEU A 185 11.58 -10.03 15.71
CA LEU A 185 11.40 -9.51 14.35
C LEU A 185 10.55 -10.46 13.49
N HIS A 186 10.81 -11.76 13.52
CA HIS A 186 10.06 -12.74 12.72
C HIS A 186 8.63 -12.99 13.22
N LYS A 187 8.28 -12.51 14.41
CA LYS A 187 6.91 -12.54 14.95
C LYS A 187 6.14 -11.25 14.70
N MET A 188 6.82 -10.18 14.31
CA MET A 188 6.18 -8.90 14.02
C MET A 188 5.25 -9.04 12.81
N SER A 189 4.12 -8.35 12.88
CA SER A 189 3.23 -8.15 11.73
C SER A 189 3.89 -7.28 10.67
N VAL A 190 3.38 -7.34 9.44
CA VAL A 190 3.87 -6.50 8.31
C VAL A 190 3.80 -5.00 8.64
N VAL A 191 2.83 -4.60 9.48
CA VAL A 191 2.69 -3.20 9.94
C VAL A 191 3.84 -2.82 10.86
N GLU A 192 4.19 -3.70 11.81
CA GLU A 192 5.28 -3.48 12.77
C GLU A 192 6.66 -3.55 12.11
N SER A 193 6.81 -4.31 11.03
CA SER A 193 8.05 -4.38 10.23
C SER A 193 8.21 -3.24 9.22
N GLY A 194 7.40 -2.18 9.32
CA GLY A 194 7.49 -1.00 8.45
C GLY A 194 6.92 -1.23 7.04
N GLY A 195 5.95 -2.13 6.90
CA GLY A 195 5.28 -2.42 5.63
C GLY A 195 5.99 -3.44 4.75
N LEU A 196 7.02 -4.13 5.27
CA LEU A 196 7.81 -5.11 4.53
C LEU A 196 7.56 -6.52 5.07
N PRO A 197 7.03 -7.45 4.26
CA PRO A 197 6.87 -8.84 4.68
C PRO A 197 8.23 -9.55 4.75
N TYR A 198 8.33 -10.53 5.66
CA TYR A 198 9.54 -11.36 5.79
C TYR A 198 9.75 -12.29 4.60
N SER A 199 8.68 -12.89 4.08
CA SER A 199 8.67 -13.69 2.86
C SER A 199 7.66 -13.12 1.87
N LEU A 200 8.08 -12.97 0.61
CA LEU A 200 7.24 -12.53 -0.49
C LEU A 200 7.28 -13.56 -1.61
N ASN A 201 6.14 -14.21 -1.81
CA ASN A 201 5.91 -15.16 -2.89
C ASN A 201 5.64 -14.42 -4.21
N LEU A 202 6.39 -14.78 -5.25
CA LEU A 202 6.39 -14.12 -6.55
C LEU A 202 6.12 -15.15 -7.66
N ALA A 203 5.25 -14.78 -8.60
CA ALA A 203 5.00 -15.51 -9.84
C ALA A 203 4.78 -14.52 -11.00
N VAL A 204 5.40 -14.81 -12.14
CA VAL A 204 5.29 -13.97 -13.33
C VAL A 204 3.85 -14.02 -13.88
N GLY A 205 3.34 -12.88 -14.33
CA GLY A 205 1.99 -12.73 -14.87
C GLY A 205 0.93 -12.29 -13.88
N TYR A 206 1.24 -12.24 -12.58
CA TYR A 206 0.29 -11.86 -11.53
C TYR A 206 0.39 -10.37 -11.14
N PRO A 207 -0.73 -9.75 -10.69
CA PRO A 207 -0.74 -8.37 -10.22
C PRO A 207 -0.19 -8.26 -8.80
N TYR A 208 0.66 -7.26 -8.58
CA TYR A 208 1.21 -6.89 -7.28
C TYR A 208 0.96 -5.42 -6.98
N MET A 209 0.62 -5.12 -5.73
CA MET A 209 0.39 -3.77 -5.24
C MET A 209 1.65 -3.26 -4.54
N ILE A 210 2.05 -2.03 -4.85
CA ILE A 210 3.05 -1.30 -4.09
C ILE A 210 2.42 -0.88 -2.76
N THR A 211 3.02 -1.27 -1.64
CA THR A 211 2.52 -0.95 -0.28
C THR A 211 3.15 0.31 0.33
N MET A 212 4.11 0.92 -0.36
CA MET A 212 4.89 2.05 0.17
C MET A 212 5.19 3.10 -0.90
N ASN A 213 5.44 4.34 -0.48
CA ASN A 213 5.82 5.39 -1.41
C ASN A 213 7.28 5.23 -1.83
N LEU A 214 7.50 4.77 -3.07
CA LEU A 214 8.84 4.58 -3.64
C LEU A 214 9.34 5.86 -4.30
N ASP A 215 8.49 6.45 -5.15
CA ASP A 215 8.75 7.69 -5.88
C ASP A 215 7.41 8.38 -6.16
N VAL A 216 7.12 9.45 -5.41
CA VAL A 216 5.84 10.17 -5.49
C VAL A 216 5.75 10.95 -6.80
N GLU A 217 6.87 11.49 -7.30
CA GLU A 217 6.92 12.25 -8.55
C GLU A 217 6.69 11.34 -9.77
N ASP A 218 7.18 10.09 -9.70
CA ASP A 218 7.02 9.08 -10.75
C ASP A 218 5.74 8.23 -10.60
N GLY A 219 4.86 8.58 -9.66
CA GLY A 219 3.58 7.89 -9.42
C GLY A 219 3.70 6.48 -8.83
N LEU A 220 4.89 6.08 -8.35
CA LEU A 220 5.14 4.81 -7.65
C LEU A 220 4.82 4.97 -6.17
N VAL A 221 3.53 5.08 -5.87
CA VAL A 221 2.98 5.31 -4.53
C VAL A 221 2.27 4.08 -3.98
N ASN A 222 1.99 4.10 -2.68
CA ASN A 222 1.15 3.08 -2.06
C ASN A 222 -0.20 2.96 -2.79
N GLY A 223 -0.60 1.74 -3.13
CA GLY A 223 -1.82 1.43 -3.87
C GLY A 223 -1.61 1.26 -5.39
N ALA A 224 -0.44 1.60 -5.94
CA ALA A 224 -0.15 1.37 -7.35
C ALA A 224 -0.07 -0.13 -7.64
N ILE A 225 -0.87 -0.62 -8.60
CA ILE A 225 -0.91 -2.03 -8.99
C ILE A 225 -0.22 -2.20 -10.35
N GLY A 226 0.74 -3.13 -10.42
CA GLY A 226 1.42 -3.52 -11.66
C GLY A 226 1.48 -5.04 -11.80
N THR A 227 1.53 -5.53 -13.03
CA THR A 227 1.68 -6.96 -13.33
C THR A 227 3.17 -7.32 -13.36
N LEU A 228 3.60 -8.31 -12.59
CA LEU A 228 4.98 -8.80 -12.62
C LEU A 228 5.26 -9.47 -13.97
N LYS A 229 6.31 -9.03 -14.66
CA LYS A 229 6.70 -9.57 -15.98
C LYS A 229 8.02 -10.32 -15.93
N TYR A 230 8.94 -9.90 -15.08
CA TYR A 230 10.25 -10.51 -15.01
C TYR A 230 10.92 -10.31 -13.65
N ILE A 231 11.71 -11.29 -13.23
CA ILE A 231 12.51 -11.27 -12.01
C ILE A 231 13.98 -11.32 -12.43
N GLU A 232 14.70 -10.22 -12.23
CA GLU A 232 16.13 -10.12 -12.54
C GLU A 232 16.97 -10.39 -11.29
N TYR A 233 17.90 -11.34 -11.39
CA TYR A 233 18.89 -11.63 -10.34
C TYR A 233 20.13 -10.76 -10.52
N LEU A 234 20.46 -10.02 -9.47
CA LEU A 234 21.65 -9.20 -9.36
C LEU A 234 22.62 -9.90 -8.40
N THR A 235 23.63 -10.54 -8.96
CA THR A 235 24.77 -11.06 -8.18
C THR A 235 25.77 -9.93 -7.99
N GLU A 236 26.22 -9.67 -6.75
CA GLU A 236 27.46 -8.92 -6.53
C GLU A 236 28.63 -9.79 -7.04
N GLY A 237 28.98 -9.67 -8.33
CA GLY A 237 30.19 -10.29 -8.91
C GLY A 237 30.09 -10.87 -10.31
N GLU A 238 28.93 -11.33 -10.79
CA GLU A 238 28.77 -11.88 -12.16
C GLU A 238 27.28 -12.07 -12.49
N GLN A 239 26.82 -11.57 -13.65
CA GLN A 239 25.45 -11.76 -14.12
C GLN A 239 25.19 -13.24 -14.43
N VAL A 240 24.29 -13.89 -13.70
CA VAL A 240 23.79 -15.21 -14.10
C VAL A 240 22.37 -15.04 -14.65
N THR A 241 22.23 -15.25 -15.95
CA THR A 241 20.94 -15.40 -16.65
C THR A 241 20.56 -16.88 -16.58
N ILE A 242 19.35 -17.22 -16.14
CA ILE A 242 18.81 -18.57 -16.33
C ILE A 242 17.44 -18.48 -17.01
N TYR A 243 17.31 -19.28 -18.05
CA TYR A 243 16.17 -19.43 -18.95
C TYR A 243 15.07 -20.30 -18.33
N GLY A 244 13.85 -20.14 -18.84
CA GLY A 244 12.73 -21.03 -18.58
C GLY A 244 13.04 -22.49 -18.92
N THR A 245 12.41 -23.38 -18.14
CA THR A 245 12.27 -24.84 -18.26
C THR A 245 12.85 -25.51 -19.52
N THR A 246 13.81 -26.44 -19.33
CA THR A 246 13.64 -27.89 -19.53
C THR A 246 14.90 -28.66 -19.08
N GLU A 247 14.65 -29.71 -18.29
CA GLU A 247 15.34 -31.01 -18.12
C GLU A 247 16.88 -31.13 -17.98
N ASP A 248 17.22 -31.93 -16.96
CA ASP A 248 18.42 -32.74 -16.69
C ASP A 248 19.76 -32.06 -16.33
N VAL A 249 20.22 -32.29 -15.09
CA VAL A 249 21.48 -33.00 -14.72
C VAL A 249 21.76 -32.85 -13.20
N GLU A 250 22.21 -33.95 -12.57
CA GLU A 250 22.48 -34.19 -11.14
C GLU A 250 23.63 -33.36 -10.50
N PRO A 251 23.72 -33.29 -9.15
CA PRO A 251 24.49 -32.27 -8.41
C PRO A 251 25.81 -32.73 -7.75
N GLN A 252 26.60 -31.73 -7.29
CA GLN A 252 27.61 -31.66 -6.16
C GLN A 252 29.03 -31.23 -6.61
N PRO A 253 29.88 -30.55 -5.78
CA PRO A 253 29.77 -30.31 -4.34
C PRO A 253 29.82 -28.84 -3.88
N SER A 254 29.54 -28.65 -2.59
CA SER A 254 29.27 -27.42 -1.85
C SER A 254 30.51 -26.57 -1.53
N THR A 255 30.44 -25.28 -1.85
CA THR A 255 31.20 -24.20 -1.20
C THR A 255 30.20 -23.08 -0.95
N SER A 256 29.69 -22.94 0.28
CA SER A 256 28.62 -22.00 0.61
C SER A 256 29.14 -20.59 0.83
N THR A 257 29.69 -19.99 -0.23
CA THR A 257 29.79 -18.52 -0.29
C THR A 257 28.36 -18.00 -0.37
N ARG A 258 27.86 -17.32 0.68
CA ARG A 258 26.58 -16.60 0.65
C ARG A 258 26.67 -15.46 -0.36
N ILE A 259 26.48 -15.79 -1.62
CA ILE A 259 26.36 -14.83 -2.71
C ILE A 259 25.09 -14.01 -2.42
N ARG A 260 25.26 -12.72 -2.13
CA ARG A 260 24.14 -11.79 -1.94
C ARG A 260 23.42 -11.64 -3.27
N LYS A 261 22.26 -12.30 -3.39
CA LYS A 261 21.38 -12.17 -4.55
C LYS A 261 20.43 -11.01 -4.29
N ARG A 262 20.73 -9.83 -4.82
CA ARG A 262 19.71 -8.78 -4.90
C ARG A 262 18.76 -9.13 -6.03
N VAL A 263 17.48 -8.84 -5.84
CA VAL A 263 16.45 -9.10 -6.85
C VAL A 263 15.91 -7.77 -7.34
N ARG A 264 15.72 -7.64 -8.65
CA ARG A 264 15.00 -6.52 -9.26
C ARG A 264 13.77 -7.08 -9.94
N LEU A 265 12.61 -6.56 -9.54
CA LEU A 265 11.33 -6.94 -10.13
C LEU A 265 11.00 -5.99 -11.27
N TRP A 266 10.46 -6.50 -12.35
CA TRP A 266 10.04 -5.71 -13.50
C TRP A 266 8.52 -5.80 -13.62
N LEU A 267 7.83 -4.69 -13.36
CA LEU A 267 6.38 -4.61 -13.38
C LEU A 267 5.90 -3.79 -14.57
N GLU A 268 4.82 -4.23 -15.21
CA GLU A 268 4.07 -3.44 -16.18
C GLU A 268 2.89 -2.76 -15.48
N PHE A 269 2.82 -1.44 -15.54
CA PHE A 269 1.73 -0.67 -14.96
C PHE A 269 0.67 -0.34 -16.03
N PRO A 270 -0.64 -0.37 -15.69
CA PRO A 270 -1.71 -0.04 -16.65
C PRO A 270 -1.62 1.39 -17.18
N ASN A 271 -1.18 2.34 -16.36
CA ASN A 271 -0.95 3.73 -16.76
C ASN A 271 0.52 3.89 -17.21
N PRO A 272 0.78 4.22 -18.50
CA PRO A 272 2.13 4.41 -19.00
C PRO A 272 2.90 5.56 -18.32
N SER A 273 2.23 6.54 -17.72
CA SER A 273 2.92 7.64 -17.04
C SER A 273 3.59 7.20 -15.74
N MET A 274 3.12 6.12 -15.10
CA MET A 274 3.69 5.63 -13.84
C MET A 274 5.04 4.96 -14.09
N GLY A 275 6.08 5.32 -13.34
CA GLY A 275 7.41 4.72 -13.45
C GLY A 275 8.21 5.19 -14.67
N GLN A 276 7.79 6.27 -15.34
CA GLN A 276 8.43 6.77 -16.55
C GLN A 276 9.87 7.22 -16.30
N LEU A 277 10.11 7.95 -15.22
CA LEU A 277 11.45 8.43 -14.86
C LEU A 277 12.36 7.24 -14.53
N CYS A 278 11.85 6.25 -13.81
CA CYS A 278 12.54 4.99 -13.55
C CYS A 278 12.94 4.29 -14.86
N ARG A 279 12.03 4.19 -15.83
CA ARG A 279 12.31 3.55 -17.14
C ARG A 279 13.35 4.30 -17.96
N VAL A 280 13.35 5.64 -17.92
CA VAL A 280 14.40 6.44 -18.58
C VAL A 280 15.78 6.14 -17.98
N LYS A 281 15.89 6.05 -16.65
CA LYS A 281 17.15 5.76 -15.97
C LYS A 281 17.71 4.38 -16.33
N VAL A 282 16.86 3.37 -16.48
CA VAL A 282 17.30 1.99 -16.81
C VAL A 282 17.31 1.68 -18.30
N LYS A 283 16.94 2.63 -19.17
CA LYS A 283 16.89 2.43 -20.62
C LYS A 283 18.17 1.80 -21.19
N PRO A 284 19.41 2.24 -20.84
CA PRO A 284 20.61 1.60 -21.36
C PRO A 284 20.72 0.11 -21.00
N HIS A 285 20.34 -0.25 -19.77
CA HIS A 285 20.33 -1.64 -19.30
C HIS A 285 19.32 -2.50 -20.07
N VAL A 286 18.11 -1.98 -20.30
CA VAL A 286 17.09 -2.64 -21.12
C VAL A 286 17.57 -2.80 -22.57
N MET A 287 18.24 -1.78 -23.12
CA MET A 287 18.80 -1.86 -24.49
C MET A 287 19.89 -2.93 -24.65
N CYS A 288 20.63 -3.24 -23.58
CA CYS A 288 21.62 -4.32 -23.60
C CYS A 288 20.99 -5.72 -23.51
N LYS A 289 19.74 -5.83 -23.02
CA LYS A 289 19.02 -7.09 -22.81
C LYS A 289 17.65 -7.09 -23.49
N ARG A 290 17.59 -6.62 -24.74
CA ARG A 290 16.31 -6.47 -25.49
C ARG A 290 15.56 -7.78 -25.70
N ASP A 291 16.26 -8.90 -25.66
CA ASP A 291 15.65 -10.23 -25.84
C ASP A 291 14.85 -10.67 -24.60
N VAL A 292 15.06 -10.01 -23.46
CA VAL A 292 14.50 -10.39 -22.15
C VAL A 292 13.70 -9.26 -21.50
N LEU A 293 14.11 -7.99 -21.68
CA LEU A 293 13.53 -6.84 -21.01
C LEU A 293 12.80 -5.91 -22.00
N ASP A 294 11.61 -5.44 -21.59
CA ASP A 294 10.83 -4.45 -22.33
C ASP A 294 10.99 -3.04 -21.73
N LEU A 295 11.02 -2.03 -22.61
CA LEU A 295 11.04 -0.60 -22.27
C LEU A 295 9.74 -0.11 -21.61
N LYS A 296 8.66 -0.91 -21.65
CA LYS A 296 7.41 -0.63 -20.94
C LYS A 296 7.46 -1.05 -19.47
N TRP A 297 8.40 -1.91 -19.09
CA TRP A 297 8.46 -2.45 -17.74
C TRP A 297 9.25 -1.52 -16.82
N THR A 298 8.67 -1.25 -15.66
CA THR A 298 9.28 -0.41 -14.63
C THR A 298 10.03 -1.28 -13.63
N PRO A 299 11.32 -0.99 -13.37
CA PRO A 299 12.11 -1.74 -12.39
C PRO A 299 11.75 -1.30 -10.96
N ILE A 300 11.48 -2.27 -10.10
CA ILE A 300 11.32 -2.10 -8.65
C ILE A 300 12.48 -2.81 -7.96
N VAL A 301 13.22 -2.07 -7.15
CA VAL A 301 14.41 -2.55 -6.43
C VAL A 301 14.08 -2.84 -4.98
N THR A 302 14.83 -3.76 -4.36
CA THR A 302 14.73 -4.03 -2.93
C THR A 302 15.01 -2.78 -2.10
N ARG A 303 14.24 -2.60 -1.04
CA ARG A 303 14.40 -1.56 -0.03
C ARG A 303 14.70 -2.21 1.32
N ALA A 304 15.25 -1.42 2.23
CA ALA A 304 15.43 -1.79 3.62
C ALA A 304 14.60 -0.86 4.49
N ALA A 305 13.96 -1.40 5.53
CA ALA A 305 13.33 -0.61 6.59
C ALA A 305 14.21 -0.67 7.84
N ASN A 306 14.35 0.48 8.52
CA ASN A 306 14.96 0.52 9.84
C ASN A 306 13.85 0.37 10.87
N ILE A 307 13.90 -0.70 11.65
CA ILE A 307 12.96 -0.94 12.74
C ILE A 307 13.64 -0.47 14.02
N PRO A 308 13.28 0.70 14.58
CA PRO A 308 13.81 1.10 15.87
C PRO A 308 13.29 0.13 16.94
N GLN A 309 14.14 -0.27 17.88
CA GLN A 309 13.64 -0.83 19.13
C GLN A 309 12.91 0.29 19.85
N TRP A 310 11.58 0.20 19.88
CA TRP A 310 10.80 0.96 20.84
C TRP A 310 11.13 0.35 22.21
N GLU A 311 11.87 1.11 23.03
CA GLU A 311 11.88 0.85 24.47
C GLU A 311 10.43 0.97 24.93
N TYR A 312 9.82 -0.18 25.22
CA TYR A 312 8.51 -0.26 25.88
C TYR A 312 8.64 0.14 27.34
#